data_AF-A0A8B8XPT1-F1
#
_entry.id   AF-A0A8B8XPT1-F1
#
_cell.length_a   1.000
_cell.length_b   1.000
_cell.length_c   1.000
_cell.angle_alpha   90.00
_cell.angle_beta   90.00
_cell.angle_gamma   90.00
#
_symmetry.space_group_name_H-M   'P 1'
#
loop_
_entity.id
_entity.type
_entity.pdbx_description
1 polymer ?
#
loop_
_entity_poly.entity_id
_entity_poly.type
_entity_poly.pdbx_seq_one_letter_code
_entity_poly.pdbx_strand_id
1 'polypeptide(L)'
;MAPTLSFLLALVLLSCNSTCSLGCDLPQTHSLASRRNLMLLQQMRRISPFSCLKDRKDFGFPQEAFGGNQFQKAQAIAVVHETIQQTFQLFSTEGSAAAWDETLLDKFCTALYQQLTDLQACVMQEAGLEGTPLLKEDSILAVRKYFHRITVYLQEKKYSPCAWEIVRAEVMRSFSSSTNLQERLRRKE
;
A
#
# COMPACT_ATOMS: atom_id res chain seq x y z
N MET A 1 -28.88 45.69 -6.74
CA MET A 1 -28.79 44.22 -6.84
C MET A 1 -27.34 43.70 -6.79
N ALA A 2 -26.40 44.43 -6.18
CA ALA A 2 -25.00 44.00 -6.01
C ALA A 2 -24.62 43.33 -4.66
N PRO A 3 -25.32 43.57 -3.51
CA PRO A 3 -24.84 43.07 -2.22
C PRO A 3 -25.12 41.57 -2.03
N THR A 4 -26.13 41.03 -2.72
CA THR A 4 -26.49 39.60 -2.67
C THR A 4 -25.43 38.72 -3.33
N LEU A 5 -24.83 39.18 -4.44
CA LEU A 5 -23.79 38.44 -5.14
C LEU A 5 -22.48 38.37 -4.33
N SER A 6 -22.11 39.47 -3.67
CA SER A 6 -20.93 39.51 -2.79
C SER A 6 -21.10 38.62 -1.55
N PHE A 7 -22.31 38.57 -0.99
CA PHE A 7 -22.61 37.72 0.16
C PHE A 7 -22.57 36.22 -0.20
N LEU A 8 -23.06 35.86 -1.40
CA LEU A 8 -22.99 34.50 -1.93
C LEU A 8 -21.53 34.09 -2.21
N LEU A 9 -20.72 34.96 -2.79
CA LEU A 9 -19.28 34.73 -2.97
C LEU A 9 -18.56 34.54 -1.63
N ALA A 10 -18.86 35.36 -0.63
CA ALA A 10 -18.29 35.22 0.70
C ALA A 10 -18.70 33.89 1.37
N LEU A 11 -19.97 33.49 1.25
CA LEU A 11 -20.46 32.20 1.77
C LEU A 11 -19.83 31.00 1.05
N VAL A 12 -19.59 31.10 -0.26
CA VAL A 12 -18.88 30.06 -1.03
C VAL A 12 -17.41 29.96 -0.60
N LEU A 13 -16.75 31.10 -0.35
CA LEU A 13 -15.37 31.13 0.13
C LEU A 13 -15.25 30.65 1.60
N LEU A 14 -16.18 31.04 2.48
CA LEU A 14 -16.21 30.55 3.87
C LEU A 14 -16.59 29.07 3.96
N SER A 15 -17.45 28.57 3.07
CA SER A 15 -17.78 27.14 3.02
C SER A 15 -16.63 26.32 2.45
N CYS A 16 -15.86 26.83 1.47
CA CYS A 16 -14.60 26.21 1.03
C CYS A 16 -13.57 26.12 2.16
N ASN A 17 -13.43 27.14 3.02
CA ASN A 17 -12.46 27.08 4.12
C ASN A 17 -12.78 26.02 5.19
N SER A 18 -14.02 25.52 5.25
CA SER A 18 -14.45 24.49 6.22
C SER A 18 -14.46 23.08 5.62
N THR A 19 -14.69 22.93 4.32
CA THR A 19 -14.79 21.62 3.64
C THR A 19 -13.61 21.30 2.72
N CYS A 20 -12.75 22.26 2.37
CA CYS A 20 -11.49 22.01 1.69
C CYS A 20 -10.39 21.73 2.72
N SER A 21 -10.44 20.57 3.38
CA SER A 21 -9.20 19.99 3.89
C SER A 21 -8.31 19.75 2.66
N LEU A 22 -7.32 20.64 2.46
CA LEU A 22 -6.39 20.58 1.32
C LEU A 22 -5.41 19.39 1.41
N GLY A 23 -5.47 18.60 2.50
CA GLY A 23 -4.66 17.40 2.68
C GLY A 23 -5.48 16.12 2.48
N CYS A 24 -4.83 15.07 2.00
CA CYS A 24 -5.37 13.72 2.11
C CYS A 24 -5.36 13.32 3.58
N ASP A 25 -6.46 13.46 4.31
CA ASP A 25 -6.60 12.75 5.58
C ASP A 25 -6.76 11.28 5.24
N LEU A 26 -5.86 10.41 5.72
CA LEU A 26 -6.00 8.97 5.53
C LEU A 26 -7.12 8.51 6.49
N PRO A 27 -8.37 8.27 6.04
CA PRO A 27 -9.43 7.90 6.95
C PRO A 27 -9.07 6.62 7.72
N GLN A 28 -9.64 6.50 8.92
CA GLN A 28 -9.52 5.33 9.79
C GLN A 28 -9.88 4.01 9.08
N THR A 29 -10.68 4.09 8.01
CA THR A 29 -11.01 2.98 7.10
C THR A 29 -9.77 2.29 6.52
N HIS A 30 -8.66 3.01 6.27
CA HIS A 30 -7.43 2.39 5.75
C HIS A 30 -6.75 1.49 6.78
N SER A 31 -6.76 1.86 8.07
CA SER A 31 -6.22 0.99 9.13
C SER A 31 -7.00 -0.34 9.25
N LEU A 32 -8.32 -0.28 9.07
CA LEU A 32 -9.19 -1.44 9.06
C LEU A 32 -8.96 -2.31 7.81
N ALA A 33 -8.81 -1.67 6.66
CA ALA A 33 -8.53 -2.37 5.40
C ALA A 33 -7.15 -3.06 5.43
N SER A 34 -6.12 -2.40 5.98
CA SER A 34 -4.80 -3.00 6.16
C SER A 34 -4.84 -4.20 7.12
N ARG A 35 -5.60 -4.08 8.23
CA ARG A 35 -5.83 -5.21 9.15
C ARG A 35 -6.55 -6.38 8.48
N ARG A 36 -7.56 -6.10 7.65
CA ARG A 36 -8.29 -7.11 6.88
C ARG A 36 -7.36 -7.86 5.93
N ASN A 37 -6.48 -7.15 5.23
CA ASN A 37 -5.50 -7.74 4.31
C ASN A 37 -4.50 -8.64 5.03
N LEU A 38 -4.01 -8.24 6.21
CA LEU A 38 -3.15 -9.08 7.05
C LEU A 38 -3.87 -10.35 7.53
N MET A 39 -5.15 -10.25 7.91
CA MET A 39 -5.95 -11.43 8.30
C MET A 39 -6.15 -12.39 7.13
N LEU A 40 -6.46 -11.88 5.93
CA LEU A 40 -6.61 -12.71 4.74
C LEU A 40 -5.31 -13.43 4.39
N LEU A 41 -4.17 -12.72 4.39
CA LEU A 41 -2.85 -13.33 4.21
C LEU A 41 -2.56 -14.43 5.23
N GLN A 42 -2.98 -14.24 6.49
CA GLN A 42 -2.82 -15.26 7.53
C GLN A 42 -3.70 -16.50 7.27
N GLN A 43 -4.95 -16.29 6.83
CA GLN A 43 -5.88 -17.37 6.48
C GLN A 43 -5.43 -18.17 5.25
N MET A 44 -4.75 -17.52 4.31
CA MET A 44 -4.19 -18.17 3.11
C MET A 44 -3.04 -19.13 3.42
N ARG A 45 -2.47 -19.12 4.63
CA ARG A 45 -1.36 -20.02 5.01
C ARG A 45 -1.78 -21.49 4.89
N ARG A 46 -1.08 -22.24 4.02
CA ARG A 46 -1.32 -23.68 3.80
C ARG A 46 -0.33 -24.58 4.53
N ILE A 47 0.90 -24.12 4.72
CA ILE A 47 1.98 -24.90 5.33
C ILE A 47 2.72 -24.08 6.38
N SER A 48 3.42 -24.76 7.28
CA SER A 48 4.25 -24.10 8.28
C SER A 48 5.50 -23.49 7.62
N PRO A 49 5.85 -22.22 7.88
CA PRO A 49 7.10 -21.63 7.39
C PRO A 49 8.36 -22.40 7.82
N PHE A 50 8.29 -23.16 8.91
CA PHE A 50 9.38 -24.01 9.38
C PHE A 50 9.63 -25.21 8.46
N SER A 51 8.65 -25.65 7.69
CA SER A 51 8.85 -26.69 6.67
C SER A 51 9.62 -26.17 5.45
N CYS A 52 9.69 -24.84 5.28
CA CYS A 52 10.27 -24.18 4.12
C CYS A 52 11.59 -23.46 4.42
N LEU A 53 12.29 -23.85 5.50
CA LEU A 53 13.54 -23.22 5.92
C LEU A 53 14.61 -23.19 4.82
N LYS A 54 14.70 -24.24 4.00
CA LYS A 54 15.66 -24.36 2.89
C LYS A 54 15.40 -23.37 1.75
N ASP A 55 14.17 -22.84 1.68
CA ASP A 55 13.74 -21.92 0.64
C ASP A 55 13.76 -20.45 1.11
N ARG A 56 14.09 -20.19 2.39
CA ARG A 56 14.22 -18.82 2.90
C ARG A 56 15.20 -18.01 2.05
N LYS A 57 14.80 -16.79 1.73
CA LYS A 57 15.59 -15.81 1.00
C LYS A 57 15.43 -14.46 1.66
N ASP A 58 16.52 -13.73 1.80
CA ASP A 58 16.45 -12.30 2.09
C ASP A 58 16.21 -11.56 0.77
N PHE A 59 15.08 -10.85 0.70
CA PHE A 59 14.67 -10.08 -0.47
C PHE A 59 15.22 -8.65 -0.46
N GLY A 60 15.96 -8.26 0.58
CA GLY A 60 16.47 -6.90 0.74
C GLY A 60 15.30 -5.93 0.91
N PHE A 61 14.54 -6.09 2.00
CA PHE A 61 13.44 -5.22 2.35
C PHE A 61 13.92 -3.76 2.43
N PRO A 62 13.28 -2.79 1.75
CA PRO A 62 13.79 -1.43 1.65
C PRO A 62 13.45 -0.64 2.93
N GLN A 63 14.19 -0.91 4.00
CA GLN A 63 13.97 -0.36 5.34
C GLN A 63 13.86 1.17 5.32
N GLU A 64 14.67 1.84 4.50
CA GLU A 64 14.68 3.29 4.34
C GLU A 64 13.38 3.80 3.73
N ALA A 65 12.78 3.07 2.78
CA ALA A 65 11.51 3.46 2.14
C ALA A 65 10.33 3.42 3.13
N PHE A 66 10.39 2.55 4.15
CA PHE A 66 9.37 2.40 5.19
C PHE A 66 9.72 3.10 6.51
N GLY A 67 10.96 3.58 6.65
CA GLY A 67 11.49 4.23 7.84
C GLY A 67 11.05 5.68 7.94
N GLY A 68 9.87 5.93 8.53
CA GLY A 68 9.17 7.22 8.68
C GLY A 68 9.91 8.43 9.31
N ASN A 69 11.25 8.42 9.36
CA ASN A 69 12.09 9.43 9.99
C ASN A 69 12.41 10.58 9.01
N GLN A 70 12.17 10.41 7.69
CA GLN A 70 12.47 11.41 6.65
C GLN A 70 11.33 11.68 5.64
N PHE A 71 10.13 11.12 5.83
CA PHE A 71 9.06 11.20 4.82
C PHE A 71 8.14 12.40 5.03
N GLN A 72 7.94 13.18 3.97
CA GLN A 72 6.74 13.99 3.80
C GLN A 72 5.52 13.07 3.65
N LYS A 73 4.34 13.51 4.09
CA LYS A 73 3.08 12.73 4.07
C LYS A 73 2.81 12.13 2.67
N ALA A 74 2.96 12.93 1.62
CA ALA A 74 2.94 12.54 0.21
C ALA A 74 3.72 11.26 -0.10
N GLN A 75 4.97 11.24 0.34
CA GLN A 75 5.94 10.20 -0.01
C GLN A 75 5.58 8.89 0.69
N ALA A 76 5.10 8.96 1.93
CA ALA A 76 4.65 7.78 2.66
C ALA A 76 3.37 7.20 2.06
N ILE A 77 2.42 8.04 1.62
CA ILE A 77 1.22 7.62 0.88
C ILE A 77 1.63 6.92 -0.43
N ALA A 78 2.57 7.50 -1.18
CA ALA A 78 3.06 6.90 -2.42
C ALA A 78 3.75 5.54 -2.21
N VAL A 79 4.56 5.38 -1.16
CA VAL A 79 5.19 4.09 -0.80
C VAL A 79 4.14 3.04 -0.44
N VAL A 80 3.13 3.41 0.34
CA VAL A 80 2.02 2.52 0.69
C VAL A 80 1.25 2.10 -0.58
N HIS A 81 0.88 3.07 -1.42
CA HIS A 81 0.17 2.82 -2.67
C HIS A 81 0.95 1.85 -3.56
N GLU A 82 2.24 2.12 -3.79
CA GLU A 82 3.10 1.24 -4.59
C GLU A 82 3.21 -0.16 -3.99
N THR A 83 3.31 -0.29 -2.66
CA THR A 83 3.35 -1.61 -1.99
C THR A 83 2.08 -2.42 -2.22
N ILE A 84 0.91 -1.78 -2.13
CA ILE A 84 -0.39 -2.42 -2.39
C ILE A 84 -0.48 -2.81 -3.86
N GLN A 85 -0.05 -1.92 -4.76
CA GLN A 85 -0.08 -2.16 -6.21
C GLN A 85 0.78 -3.35 -6.61
N GLN A 86 2.03 -3.40 -6.16
CA GLN A 86 2.93 -4.51 -6.45
C GLN A 86 2.41 -5.83 -5.87
N THR A 87 1.75 -5.78 -4.70
CA THR A 87 1.13 -6.98 -4.11
C THR A 87 -0.06 -7.44 -4.93
N PHE A 88 -0.94 -6.54 -5.34
CA PHE A 88 -2.08 -6.89 -6.20
C PHE A 88 -1.59 -7.57 -7.47
N GLN A 89 -0.61 -6.95 -8.16
CA GLN A 89 0.00 -7.54 -9.36
C GLN A 89 0.58 -8.93 -9.12
N LEU A 90 1.28 -9.15 -7.99
CA LEU A 90 1.86 -10.44 -7.64
C LEU A 90 0.80 -11.53 -7.43
N PHE A 91 -0.27 -11.22 -6.69
CA PHE A 91 -1.32 -12.17 -6.33
C PHE A 91 -2.38 -12.39 -7.42
N SER A 92 -2.47 -11.50 -8.40
CA SER A 92 -3.32 -11.67 -9.59
C SER A 92 -2.70 -12.51 -10.71
N THR A 93 -1.55 -13.16 -10.45
CA THR A 93 -0.89 -14.05 -11.43
C THR A 93 -1.51 -15.45 -11.44
N GLU A 94 -1.40 -16.16 -12.57
CA GLU A 94 -1.85 -17.56 -12.69
C GLU A 94 -1.19 -18.49 -11.66
N GLY A 95 0.10 -18.28 -11.37
CA GLY A 95 0.83 -19.04 -10.36
C GLY A 95 0.25 -18.87 -8.95
N SER A 96 -0.35 -17.72 -8.65
CA SER A 96 -1.03 -17.45 -7.37
C SER A 96 -2.37 -18.19 -7.28
N ALA A 97 -3.14 -18.23 -8.37
CA ALA A 97 -4.41 -18.96 -8.43
C ALA A 97 -4.24 -20.46 -8.14
N ALA A 98 -3.16 -21.06 -8.64
CA ALA A 98 -2.82 -22.46 -8.32
C ALA A 98 -2.34 -22.66 -6.86
N ALA A 99 -1.75 -21.62 -6.26
CA ALA A 99 -1.09 -21.70 -4.96
C ALA A 99 -2.02 -21.51 -3.77
N TRP A 100 -3.16 -20.84 -3.94
CA TRP A 100 -4.04 -20.42 -2.84
C TRP A 100 -5.47 -20.92 -2.98
N ASP A 101 -6.25 -20.78 -1.90
CA ASP A 101 -7.69 -21.01 -1.96
C ASP A 101 -8.32 -19.88 -2.78
N GLU A 102 -9.09 -20.24 -3.81
CA GLU A 102 -9.64 -19.28 -4.78
C GLU A 102 -10.52 -18.23 -4.09
N THR A 103 -11.33 -18.63 -3.12
CA THR A 103 -12.23 -17.71 -2.40
C THR A 103 -11.45 -16.74 -1.51
N LEU A 104 -10.40 -17.21 -0.83
CA LEU A 104 -9.53 -16.34 -0.03
C LEU A 104 -8.71 -15.40 -0.92
N LEU A 105 -8.20 -15.89 -2.04
CA LEU A 105 -7.43 -15.11 -3.00
C LEU A 105 -8.29 -14.01 -3.61
N ASP A 106 -9.51 -14.32 -4.05
CA ASP A 106 -10.46 -13.33 -4.59
C ASP A 106 -10.78 -12.23 -3.57
N LYS A 107 -11.09 -12.61 -2.33
CA LYS A 107 -11.32 -11.65 -1.23
C LYS A 107 -10.11 -10.75 -0.99
N PHE A 108 -8.90 -11.31 -1.08
CA PHE A 108 -7.66 -10.57 -0.88
C PHE A 108 -7.41 -9.59 -2.02
N CYS A 109 -7.47 -10.04 -3.28
CA CYS A 109 -7.32 -9.19 -4.45
C CYS A 109 -8.37 -8.08 -4.51
N THR A 110 -9.63 -8.38 -4.18
CA THR A 110 -10.71 -7.39 -4.10
C THR A 110 -10.44 -6.34 -3.02
N ALA A 111 -9.98 -6.76 -1.84
CA ALA A 111 -9.67 -5.83 -0.76
C ALA A 111 -8.46 -4.94 -1.08
N LEU A 112 -7.45 -5.47 -1.78
CA LEU A 112 -6.32 -4.68 -2.29
C LEU A 112 -6.77 -3.65 -3.34
N TYR A 113 -7.60 -4.08 -4.30
CA TYR A 113 -8.11 -3.19 -5.34
C TYR A 113 -8.95 -2.04 -4.78
N GLN A 114 -9.78 -2.32 -3.77
CA GLN A 114 -10.51 -1.26 -3.06
C GLN A 114 -9.56 -0.27 -2.39
N GLN A 115 -8.53 -0.75 -1.69
CA GLN A 115 -7.54 0.15 -1.08
C GLN A 115 -6.79 1.01 -2.10
N LEU A 116 -6.45 0.45 -3.27
CA LEU A 116 -5.82 1.22 -4.36
C LEU A 116 -6.74 2.34 -4.84
N THR A 117 -8.00 2.01 -5.11
CA THR A 117 -9.01 2.97 -5.57
C THR A 117 -9.18 4.10 -4.56
N ASP A 118 -9.26 3.76 -3.27
CA ASP A 118 -9.42 4.75 -2.19
C ASP A 118 -8.19 5.66 -2.06
N LEU A 119 -6.97 5.11 -2.20
CA LEU A 119 -5.71 5.87 -2.11
C LEU A 119 -5.39 6.68 -3.36
N GLN A 120 -6.01 6.38 -4.51
CA GLN A 120 -5.69 7.02 -5.77
C GLN A 120 -6.04 8.52 -5.76
N ALA A 121 -7.15 8.89 -5.12
CA ALA A 121 -7.52 10.30 -4.93
C ALA A 121 -6.44 11.06 -4.15
N CYS A 122 -5.88 10.45 -3.11
CA CYS A 122 -4.80 11.03 -2.30
C CYS A 122 -3.50 11.20 -3.09
N VAL A 123 -3.12 10.20 -3.89
CA VAL A 123 -1.92 10.29 -4.73
C VAL A 123 -2.07 11.39 -5.77
N MET A 124 -3.24 11.52 -6.41
CA MET A 124 -3.48 12.57 -7.43
C MET A 124 -3.50 13.97 -6.83
N GLN A 125 -4.09 14.14 -5.64
CA GLN A 125 -4.16 15.42 -4.95
C GLN A 125 -2.78 15.88 -4.47
N GLU A 126 -1.96 14.98 -3.90
CA GLU A 126 -0.61 15.34 -3.46
C GLU A 126 0.37 15.51 -4.65
N ALA A 127 0.17 14.82 -5.77
CA ALA A 127 0.94 15.04 -7.00
C ALA A 127 0.62 16.37 -7.69
N GLY A 128 -0.59 16.91 -7.51
CA GLY A 128 -1.02 18.19 -8.08
C GLY A 128 -0.63 19.42 -7.24
N LEU A 129 -0.24 19.24 -5.99
CA LEU A 129 -0.11 20.34 -5.03
C LEU A 129 1.22 21.09 -5.05
N GLU A 130 2.34 20.52 -5.51
CA GLU A 130 3.61 21.25 -5.36
C GLU A 130 4.67 20.86 -6.39
N GLY A 131 5.36 21.88 -6.90
CA GLY A 131 6.74 21.78 -7.38
C GLY A 131 7.74 21.45 -6.27
N THR A 132 7.40 20.51 -5.37
CA THR A 132 8.34 19.85 -4.46
C THR A 132 9.28 19.01 -5.33
N PRO A 133 10.60 19.01 -5.06
CA PRO A 133 11.54 18.26 -5.87
C PRO A 133 11.13 16.80 -5.88
N LEU A 134 10.73 16.30 -7.07
CA LEU A 134 10.45 14.91 -7.42
C LEU A 134 10.38 14.00 -6.19
N LEU A 135 9.17 13.79 -5.66
CA LEU A 135 8.80 12.66 -4.78
C LEU A 135 9.87 11.59 -4.86
N LYS A 136 10.83 11.50 -3.92
CA LYS A 136 12.09 10.76 -4.11
C LYS A 136 11.82 9.44 -4.85
N GLU A 137 12.06 9.47 -6.16
CA GLU A 137 11.66 8.40 -7.08
C GLU A 137 12.33 7.09 -6.65
N ASP A 138 13.46 7.24 -5.96
CA ASP A 138 14.23 6.25 -5.23
C ASP A 138 13.41 5.37 -4.28
N SER A 139 12.45 5.89 -3.50
CA SER A 139 11.68 5.08 -2.54
C SER A 139 10.67 4.17 -3.25
N ILE A 140 9.94 4.72 -4.23
CA ILE A 140 9.00 3.95 -5.06
C ILE A 140 9.79 2.91 -5.88
N LEU A 141 10.92 3.32 -6.47
CA LEU A 141 11.81 2.44 -7.21
C LEU A 141 12.39 1.34 -6.31
N ALA A 142 12.74 1.64 -5.06
CA ALA A 142 13.21 0.64 -4.11
C ALA A 142 12.15 -0.42 -3.81
N VAL A 143 10.88 0.00 -3.64
CA VAL A 143 9.73 -0.92 -3.49
C VAL A 143 9.56 -1.78 -4.74
N ARG A 144 9.59 -1.20 -5.95
CA ARG A 144 9.50 -1.94 -7.22
C ARG A 144 10.63 -2.97 -7.37
N LYS A 145 11.88 -2.57 -7.11
CA LYS A 145 13.04 -3.46 -7.16
C LYS A 145 12.91 -4.60 -6.16
N TYR A 146 12.38 -4.33 -4.97
CA TYR A 146 12.12 -5.33 -3.94
C TYR A 146 11.08 -6.37 -4.40
N PHE A 147 9.92 -5.94 -4.92
CA PHE A 147 8.91 -6.86 -5.44
C PHE A 147 9.39 -7.61 -6.70
N HIS A 148 10.20 -6.97 -7.55
CA HIS A 148 10.82 -7.64 -8.68
C HIS A 148 11.70 -8.82 -8.23
N ARG A 149 12.51 -8.66 -7.16
CA ARG A 149 13.30 -9.76 -6.59
C ARG A 149 12.43 -10.90 -6.06
N ILE A 150 11.25 -10.59 -5.50
CA ILE A 150 10.26 -11.58 -5.06
C ILE A 150 9.72 -12.37 -6.25
N THR A 151 9.33 -11.69 -7.33
CA THR A 151 8.84 -12.35 -8.55
C THR A 151 9.90 -13.24 -9.19
N VAL A 152 11.15 -12.77 -9.30
CA VAL A 152 12.27 -13.57 -9.82
C VAL A 152 12.49 -14.82 -8.97
N TYR A 153 12.44 -14.70 -7.65
CA TYR A 153 12.56 -15.85 -6.76
C TYR A 153 11.44 -16.90 -6.96
N LEU A 154 10.19 -16.48 -7.17
CA LEU A 154 9.10 -17.42 -7.49
C LEU A 154 9.38 -18.19 -8.77
N GLN A 155 9.91 -17.50 -9.80
CA GLN A 155 10.30 -18.13 -11.06
C GLN A 155 11.46 -19.13 -10.85
N GLU A 156 12.51 -18.74 -10.12
CA GLU A 156 13.66 -19.60 -9.77
C GLU A 156 13.20 -20.88 -9.04
N LYS A 157 12.23 -20.74 -8.14
CA LYS A 157 11.67 -21.85 -7.36
C LYS A 157 10.51 -22.57 -8.04
N LYS A 158 10.23 -22.25 -9.31
CA LYS A 158 9.17 -22.87 -10.13
C LYS A 158 7.81 -22.85 -9.42
N TYR A 159 7.51 -21.76 -8.73
CA TYR A 159 6.24 -21.55 -8.04
C TYR A 159 5.89 -22.68 -7.04
N SER A 160 6.89 -23.27 -6.39
CA SER A 160 6.68 -24.35 -5.42
C SER A 160 5.82 -23.89 -4.24
N PRO A 161 5.14 -24.82 -3.53
CA PRO A 161 4.36 -24.46 -2.33
C PRO A 161 5.19 -23.73 -1.27
N CYS A 162 6.46 -24.13 -1.08
CA CYS A 162 7.35 -23.45 -0.15
C CYS A 162 7.77 -22.06 -0.64
N ALA A 163 7.97 -21.87 -1.94
CA ALA A 163 8.24 -20.55 -2.49
C ALA A 163 7.09 -19.57 -2.19
N TRP A 164 5.85 -20.01 -2.42
CA TRP A 164 4.66 -19.22 -2.12
C TRP A 164 4.49 -18.94 -0.63
N GLU A 165 4.76 -19.90 0.26
CA GLU A 165 4.71 -19.64 1.71
C GLU A 165 5.75 -18.61 2.16
N ILE A 166 6.97 -18.66 1.61
CA ILE A 166 8.01 -17.66 1.86
C ILE A 166 7.58 -16.28 1.36
N VAL A 167 7.03 -16.19 0.15
CA VAL A 167 6.52 -14.93 -0.41
C VAL A 167 5.35 -14.37 0.40
N ARG A 168 4.40 -15.22 0.80
CA ARG A 168 3.26 -14.81 1.64
C ARG A 168 3.74 -14.19 2.95
N ALA A 169 4.72 -14.81 3.61
CA ALA A 169 5.32 -14.28 4.83
C ALA A 169 6.04 -12.94 4.61
N GLU A 170 6.77 -12.80 3.51
CA GLU A 170 7.47 -11.55 3.17
C GLU A 170 6.48 -10.42 2.81
N VAL A 171 5.37 -10.74 2.16
CA VAL A 171 4.28 -9.79 1.90
C VAL A 171 3.58 -9.38 3.21
N MET A 172 3.36 -10.30 4.15
CA MET A 172 2.86 -9.91 5.48
C MET A 172 3.78 -8.90 6.17
N ARG A 173 5.11 -9.07 6.05
CA ARG A 173 6.11 -8.15 6.59
C ARG A 173 6.00 -6.76 5.95
N SER A 174 5.84 -6.68 4.63
CA SER A 174 5.68 -5.39 3.94
C SER A 174 4.37 -4.70 4.33
N PHE A 175 3.24 -5.41 4.38
CA PHE A 175 1.96 -4.83 4.83
C PHE A 175 1.99 -4.34 6.28
N SER A 176 2.63 -5.10 7.17
CA SER A 176 2.78 -4.68 8.56
C SER A 176 3.59 -3.38 8.65
N SER A 177 4.64 -3.26 7.83
CA SER A 177 5.46 -2.05 7.75
C SER A 177 4.69 -0.86 7.17
N SER A 178 3.89 -1.07 6.11
CA SER A 178 2.98 -0.06 5.55
C SER A 178 1.96 0.42 6.59
N THR A 179 1.37 -0.50 7.36
CA THR A 179 0.39 -0.16 8.41
C THR A 179 1.05 0.69 9.50
N ASN A 180 2.25 0.31 9.95
CA ASN A 180 3.01 1.11 10.91
C ASN A 180 3.36 2.50 10.37
N LEU A 181 3.70 2.60 9.08
CA LEU A 181 3.96 3.88 8.43
C LEU A 181 2.71 4.77 8.43
N GLN A 182 1.55 4.21 8.03
CA GLN A 182 0.26 4.90 8.08
C GLN A 182 -0.09 5.39 9.49
N GLU A 183 0.07 4.53 10.50
CA GLU A 183 -0.21 4.89 11.91
C GLU A 183 0.70 6.02 12.41
N ARG A 184 1.97 6.04 11.99
CA ARG A 184 2.91 7.11 12.34
C ARG A 184 2.54 8.44 11.69
N LEU A 185 2.04 8.42 10.45
CA LEU A 185 1.53 9.65 9.81
C LEU A 185 0.38 10.24 10.62
N ARG A 186 -0.57 9.40 11.04
CA ARG A 186 -1.73 9.83 11.85
C ARG A 186 -1.36 10.42 13.21
N ARG A 187 -0.26 9.99 13.84
CA ARG A 187 0.18 10.53 15.15
C ARG A 187 0.86 11.91 15.04
N LYS A 188 1.25 12.32 13.84
CA LYS A 188 1.90 13.62 13.59
C LYS A 188 0.87 14.72 13.23
N GLU A 189 -0.38 14.35 13.02
CA GLU A 189 -1.55 15.22 12.89
C GLU A 189 -2.09 15.56 14.28
#